data_AF-A0A7Y7EE57-F1
#
_entry.id   AF-A0A7Y7EE57-F1
#
_cell.length_a   1.000
_cell.length_b   1.000
_cell.length_c   1.000
_cell.angle_alpha   90.00
_cell.angle_beta   90.00
_cell.angle_gamma   90.00
#
_symmetry.space_group_name_H-M   'P 1'
#
loop_
_entity.id
_entity.type
_entity.pdbx_description
1 polymer ?
#
loop_
_entity_poly.entity_id
_entity_poly.type
_entity_poly.pdbx_seq_one_letter_code
_entity_poly.pdbx_strand_id
1 'polypeptide(L)'
;MLLSEKALLDINILPQPNDVTCGPTSLHAVYQYYDDNIQLGDVIKQVKQLKSGGTLAVNLGNHALKRGYEATIYTYNLQVFDPSWFANDEVDLINKLAMQCHYKPQRKIRFASTAYQKFLRLGGQIKFQDLTPDLIKSILFQNQPILTGLSATYLYQSP
;
A
#
# COMPACT_ATOMS: atom_id res chain seq x y z
N MET A 1 18.34 -10.54 -19.39
CA MET A 1 17.76 -11.14 -18.16
C MET A 1 16.61 -12.01 -18.62
N LEU A 2 16.71 -13.33 -18.47
CA LEU A 2 15.63 -14.25 -18.86
C LEU A 2 14.45 -14.00 -17.91
N LEU A 3 13.33 -13.49 -18.44
CA LEU A 3 12.08 -13.40 -17.68
C LEU A 3 11.63 -14.83 -17.41
N SER A 4 11.51 -15.20 -16.14
CA SER A 4 10.95 -16.49 -15.74
C SER A 4 9.48 -16.55 -16.17
N GLU A 5 9.06 -17.65 -16.82
CA GLU A 5 7.64 -17.88 -17.17
C GLU A 5 6.77 -18.14 -15.92
N LYS A 6 7.40 -18.35 -14.76
CA LYS A 6 6.74 -18.63 -13.48
C LYS A 6 7.47 -17.95 -12.33
N ALA A 7 6.73 -17.24 -11.47
CA ALA A 7 7.24 -16.71 -10.22
C ALA A 7 6.70 -17.54 -9.05
N LEU A 8 7.62 -18.03 -8.21
CA LEU A 8 7.29 -18.66 -6.94
C LEU A 8 8.09 -17.92 -5.86
N LEU A 9 7.40 -17.18 -5.01
CA LEU A 9 8.00 -16.46 -3.90
C LEU A 9 7.74 -17.27 -2.63
N ASP A 10 8.79 -17.54 -1.86
CA ASP A 10 8.67 -18.20 -0.57
C ASP A 10 8.19 -17.20 0.49
N ILE A 11 6.87 -16.97 0.52
CA ILE A 11 6.23 -16.06 1.46
C ILE A 11 5.67 -16.85 2.63
N ASN A 12 6.31 -16.74 3.78
CA ASN A 12 5.80 -17.27 5.04
C ASN A 12 4.93 -16.22 5.75
N ILE A 13 3.61 -16.43 5.77
CA ILE A 13 2.65 -15.53 6.42
C ILE A 13 2.11 -16.16 7.72
N LEU A 14 2.16 -15.39 8.80
CA LEU A 14 1.58 -15.77 10.09
C LEU A 14 0.06 -15.59 10.09
N PRO A 15 -0.68 -16.32 10.95
CA PRO A 15 -2.09 -16.03 11.18
C PRO A 15 -2.25 -14.62 11.75
N GLN A 16 -3.19 -13.85 11.21
CA GLN A 16 -3.51 -12.53 11.72
C GLN A 16 -4.19 -12.62 13.10
N PRO A 17 -3.80 -11.83 14.11
CA PRO A 17 -4.40 -11.92 15.45
C PRO A 17 -5.88 -11.52 15.54
N ASN A 18 -6.37 -10.67 14.64
CA ASN A 18 -7.76 -10.21 14.60
C ASN A 18 -8.13 -9.64 13.22
N ASP A 19 -9.41 -9.31 13.03
CA ASP A 19 -10.00 -8.89 11.75
C ASP A 19 -9.49 -7.56 11.18
N VAL A 20 -8.72 -6.79 11.96
CA VAL A 20 -8.15 -5.49 11.52
C VAL A 20 -6.64 -5.52 11.33
N THR A 21 -6.00 -6.68 11.56
CA THR A 21 -4.54 -6.87 11.49
C THR A 21 -4.05 -7.50 10.18
N CYS A 22 -4.92 -7.69 9.20
CA CYS A 22 -4.55 -8.26 7.89
C CYS A 22 -3.38 -7.51 7.24
N GLY A 23 -3.47 -6.18 7.12
CA GLY A 23 -2.44 -5.33 6.51
C GLY A 23 -1.06 -5.44 7.20
N PRO A 24 -0.96 -5.20 8.52
CA PRO A 24 0.29 -5.39 9.27
C PRO A 24 0.85 -6.81 9.16
N THR A 25 0.01 -7.84 9.15
CA THR A 25 0.43 -9.24 9.05
C THR A 25 0.99 -9.55 7.66
N SER A 26 0.36 -9.06 6.59
CA SER A 26 0.90 -9.18 5.23
C SER A 26 2.20 -8.39 5.07
N LEU A 27 2.30 -7.19 5.63
CA LEU A 27 3.53 -6.40 5.60
C LEU A 27 4.68 -7.09 6.34
N HIS A 28 4.40 -7.72 7.48
CA HIS A 28 5.37 -8.54 8.19
C HIS A 28 5.89 -9.70 7.32
N ALA A 29 5.02 -10.40 6.58
CA ALA A 29 5.45 -11.45 5.66
C ALA A 29 6.38 -10.93 4.55
N VAL A 30 6.15 -9.70 4.06
CA VAL A 30 7.07 -9.03 3.12
C VAL A 30 8.43 -8.76 3.77
N TYR A 31 8.47 -8.33 5.03
CA TYR A 31 9.74 -8.15 5.72
C TYR A 31 10.50 -9.46 5.88
N GLN A 32 9.82 -10.54 6.28
CA GLN A 32 10.42 -11.87 6.38
C GLN A 32 10.97 -12.36 5.04
N TYR A 33 10.28 -12.09 3.92
CA TYR A 33 10.77 -12.43 2.58
C TYR A 33 12.12 -11.77 2.25
N TYR A 34 12.37 -10.58 2.80
CA TYR A 34 13.62 -9.84 2.62
C TYR A 34 14.60 -10.03 3.79
N ASP A 35 14.42 -11.09 4.59
CA ASP A 35 15.22 -11.38 5.80
C ASP A 35 15.24 -10.24 6.83
N ASP A 36 14.26 -9.34 6.79
CA ASP A 36 14.11 -8.23 7.73
C ASP A 36 13.32 -8.69 8.96
N ASN A 37 14.06 -9.04 10.01
CA ASN A 37 13.49 -9.59 11.23
C ASN A 37 12.87 -8.48 12.11
N ILE A 38 11.54 -8.50 12.21
CA ILE A 38 10.74 -7.70 13.13
C ILE A 38 9.62 -8.56 13.71
N GLN A 39 9.27 -8.39 14.98
CA GLN A 39 8.15 -9.11 15.57
C GLN A 39 6.82 -8.61 14.99
N LEU A 40 5.91 -9.53 14.66
CA LEU A 40 4.57 -9.18 14.16
C LEU A 40 3.84 -8.18 15.07
N GLY A 41 3.95 -8.36 16.39
CA GLY A 41 3.37 -7.46 17.38
C GLY A 41 3.88 -6.02 17.27
N ASP A 42 5.14 -5.83 16.86
CA ASP A 42 5.71 -4.50 16.66
C ASP A 42 5.19 -3.85 15.39
N VAL A 43 5.07 -4.60 14.28
CA VAL A 43 4.44 -4.09 13.06
C VAL A 43 2.99 -3.67 13.33
N ILE A 44 2.23 -4.49 14.06
CA ILE A 44 0.84 -4.17 14.44
C ILE A 44 0.75 -2.89 15.27
N LYS A 45 1.65 -2.69 16.24
CA LYS A 45 1.66 -1.49 17.09
C LYS A 45 2.08 -0.23 16.33
N GLN A 46 3.02 -0.36 15.40
CA GLN A 46 3.63 0.77 14.69
C GLN A 46 2.81 1.22 13.47
N VAL A 47 2.10 0.31 12.83
CA VAL A 47 1.21 0.63 11.70
C VAL A 47 -0.11 1.20 12.21
N LYS A 48 -0.36 2.46 11.85
CA LYS A 48 -1.59 3.16 12.27
C LYS A 48 -2.83 2.56 11.62
N GLN A 49 -3.71 2.00 12.44
CA GLN A 49 -5.04 1.52 12.03
C GLN A 49 -6.08 2.66 12.03
N LEU A 50 -7.14 2.49 11.25
CA LEU A 50 -8.30 3.39 11.26
C LEU A 50 -9.19 3.11 12.48
N LYS A 51 -9.78 4.15 13.07
CA LYS A 51 -10.76 4.00 14.16
C LYS A 51 -11.98 3.17 13.77
N SER A 52 -12.33 3.18 12.49
CA SER A 52 -13.44 2.40 11.92
C SER A 52 -13.04 0.96 11.57
N GLY A 53 -11.83 0.52 11.94
CA GLY A 53 -11.27 -0.76 11.52
C GLY A 53 -10.49 -0.68 10.20
N GLY A 54 -9.53 -1.60 10.06
CA GLY A 54 -8.68 -1.75 8.89
C GLY A 54 -7.45 -0.83 8.86
N THR A 55 -6.63 -1.02 7.83
CA THR A 55 -5.37 -0.30 7.63
C THR A 55 -5.33 0.29 6.21
N LEU A 56 -4.95 1.56 6.08
CA LEU A 56 -4.70 2.13 4.76
C LEU A 56 -3.39 1.58 4.19
N ALA A 57 -3.39 1.16 2.92
CA ALA A 57 -2.18 0.69 2.23
C ALA A 57 -1.01 1.69 2.35
N VAL A 58 -1.29 2.99 2.27
CA VAL A 58 -0.28 4.03 2.45
C VAL A 58 0.34 4.05 3.85
N ASN A 59 -0.35 3.63 4.90
CA ASN A 59 0.25 3.51 6.24
C ASN A 59 1.25 2.35 6.31
N LEU A 60 1.00 1.26 5.56
CA LEU A 60 1.96 0.17 5.39
C LEU A 60 3.19 0.66 4.61
N GLY A 61 2.98 1.36 3.50
CA GLY A 61 4.06 1.98 2.72
C GLY A 61 4.90 2.96 3.54
N ASN A 62 4.25 3.82 4.35
CA ASN A 62 4.94 4.72 5.27
C ASN A 62 5.81 3.98 6.30
N HIS A 63 5.38 2.80 6.76
CA HIS A 63 6.16 1.98 7.68
C HIS A 63 7.37 1.37 6.94
N ALA A 64 7.18 0.86 5.73
CA ALA A 64 8.25 0.32 4.89
C ALA A 64 9.31 1.38 4.54
N LEU A 65 8.91 2.57 4.09
CA LEU A 65 9.85 3.66 3.78
C LEU A 65 10.71 4.04 4.99
N LYS A 66 10.11 4.08 6.20
CA LYS A 66 10.86 4.35 7.44
C LYS A 66 11.88 3.28 7.79
N ARG A 67 11.72 2.07 7.27
CA ARG A 67 12.67 0.95 7.42
C ARG A 67 13.71 0.89 6.30
N GLY A 68 13.72 1.87 5.39
CA GLY A 68 14.70 1.93 4.30
C GLY A 68 14.28 1.21 3.02
N TYR A 69 13.04 0.74 2.94
CA TYR A 69 12.52 0.17 1.69
C TYR A 69 12.22 1.27 0.67
N GLU A 70 12.32 0.91 -0.60
CA GLU A 70 11.62 1.64 -1.66
C GLU A 70 10.19 1.12 -1.76
N ALA A 71 9.22 2.03 -1.88
CA ALA A 71 7.81 1.67 -1.94
C ALA A 71 7.10 2.44 -3.06
N THR A 72 6.40 1.69 -3.91
CA THR A 72 5.52 2.24 -4.95
C THR A 72 4.09 1.80 -4.68
N ILE A 73 3.15 2.76 -4.69
CA ILE A 73 1.71 2.48 -4.63
C ILE A 73 1.13 2.65 -6.03
N TYR A 74 0.61 1.55 -6.56
CA TYR A 74 -0.27 1.57 -7.73
C TYR A 74 -1.70 1.78 -7.24
N THR A 75 -2.38 2.79 -7.79
CA THR A 75 -3.73 3.14 -7.35
C THR A 75 -4.64 3.43 -8.53
N TYR A 76 -5.91 3.08 -8.35
CA TYR A 76 -7.04 3.43 -9.21
C TYR A 76 -8.19 3.95 -8.34
N ASN A 77 -7.86 4.49 -7.15
CA ASN A 77 -8.83 4.97 -6.17
C ASN A 77 -9.27 6.40 -6.47
N LEU A 78 -10.36 6.52 -7.22
CA LEU A 78 -10.99 7.79 -7.59
C LEU A 78 -11.55 8.60 -6.41
N GLN A 79 -11.69 8.00 -5.22
CA GLN A 79 -12.15 8.75 -4.04
C GLN A 79 -11.05 9.66 -3.48
N VAL A 80 -9.79 9.24 -3.61
CA VAL A 80 -8.63 9.97 -3.11
C VAL A 80 -7.96 10.77 -4.22
N PHE A 81 -7.74 10.14 -5.37
CA PHE A 81 -6.95 10.70 -6.46
C PHE A 81 -7.81 11.07 -7.65
N ASP A 82 -7.52 12.22 -8.24
CA ASP A 82 -8.06 12.61 -9.53
C ASP A 82 -7.09 12.14 -10.64
N PRO A 83 -7.56 11.36 -11.64
CA PRO A 83 -6.69 10.88 -12.73
C PRO A 83 -5.96 12.00 -13.47
N SER A 84 -6.54 13.21 -13.54
CA SER A 84 -5.89 14.35 -14.21
C SER A 84 -4.59 14.78 -13.54
N TRP A 85 -4.35 14.40 -12.28
CA TRP A 85 -3.09 14.67 -11.58
C TRP A 85 -1.92 13.83 -12.10
N PHE A 86 -2.19 12.82 -12.93
CA PHE A 86 -1.19 11.91 -13.46
C PHE A 86 -1.03 12.03 -14.98
N ALA A 87 -1.63 13.07 -15.59
CA ALA A 87 -1.49 13.36 -17.01
C ALA A 87 -0.14 13.99 -17.38
N ASN A 88 0.58 14.54 -16.39
CA ASN A 88 1.92 15.12 -16.54
C ASN A 88 2.78 14.67 -15.35
N ASP A 89 4.02 14.26 -15.62
CA ASP A 89 4.98 13.81 -14.62
C ASP A 89 5.45 14.93 -13.67
N GLU A 90 5.23 16.20 -14.02
CA GLU A 90 5.62 17.36 -13.21
C GLU A 90 4.60 17.75 -12.11
N VAL A 91 3.51 17.00 -11.95
CA VAL A 91 2.47 17.36 -10.98
C VAL A 91 2.96 17.24 -9.55
N ASP A 92 2.88 18.35 -8.81
CA ASP A 92 3.10 18.36 -7.36
C ASP A 92 1.92 17.70 -6.62
N LEU A 93 1.99 16.37 -6.48
CA LEU A 93 1.01 15.57 -5.75
C LEU A 93 0.93 15.97 -4.27
N ILE A 94 2.02 16.41 -3.65
CA ILE A 94 2.01 16.84 -2.24
C ILE A 94 1.10 18.05 -2.10
N ASN A 95 1.24 19.03 -2.98
CA ASN A 95 0.39 20.23 -2.99
C ASN A 95 -1.07 19.90 -3.35
N LYS A 96 -1.33 19.03 -4.34
CA LYS A 96 -2.70 18.58 -4.66
C LYS A 96 -3.39 17.96 -3.45
N LEU A 97 -2.70 17.09 -2.72
CA LEU A 97 -3.21 16.48 -1.49
C LEU A 97 -3.38 17.50 -0.35
N ALA A 98 -2.52 18.52 -0.26
CA ALA A 98 -2.67 19.61 0.71
C ALA A 98 -3.91 20.47 0.41
N MET A 99 -4.12 20.85 -0.86
CA MET A 99 -5.34 21.52 -1.31
C MET A 99 -6.58 20.66 -1.03
N GLN A 100 -6.51 19.35 -1.28
CA GLN A 100 -7.61 18.43 -0.97
C GLN A 100 -7.96 18.44 0.52
N CYS A 101 -6.96 18.45 1.42
CA CYS A 101 -7.20 18.59 2.85
C CYS A 101 -7.90 19.91 3.21
N HIS A 102 -7.52 21.00 2.55
CA HIS A 102 -8.09 22.32 2.78
C HIS A 102 -9.57 22.37 2.35
N TYR A 103 -9.88 21.98 1.11
CA TYR A 103 -11.22 22.13 0.53
C TYR A 103 -12.20 21.00 0.86
N LYS A 104 -11.74 19.77 1.09
CA LYS A 104 -12.64 18.63 1.38
C LYS A 104 -12.82 18.48 2.90
N PRO A 105 -14.05 18.63 3.45
CA PRO A 105 -14.28 18.55 4.90
C PRO A 105 -14.27 17.11 5.45
N GLN A 106 -14.37 16.09 4.58
CA GLN A 106 -14.51 14.70 5.01
C GLN A 106 -13.25 14.22 5.75
N ARG A 107 -13.42 13.81 7.01
CA ARG A 107 -12.33 13.36 7.88
C ARG A 107 -11.52 12.20 7.28
N LYS A 108 -12.19 11.25 6.62
CA LYS A 108 -11.52 10.10 5.97
C LYS A 108 -10.59 10.55 4.84
N ILE A 109 -11.04 11.50 4.01
CA ILE A 109 -10.24 12.06 2.93
C ILE A 109 -9.03 12.82 3.49
N ARG A 110 -9.24 13.73 4.45
CA ARG A 110 -8.14 14.48 5.09
C ARG A 110 -7.10 13.55 5.71
N PHE A 111 -7.54 12.49 6.37
CA PHE A 111 -6.66 11.50 6.97
C PHE A 111 -5.84 10.76 5.90
N ALA A 112 -6.48 10.28 4.83
CA ALA A 112 -5.81 9.60 3.73
C ALA A 112 -4.81 10.54 3.03
N SER A 113 -5.24 11.75 2.66
CA SER A 113 -4.37 12.74 2.00
C SER A 113 -3.17 13.12 2.86
N THR A 114 -3.33 13.25 4.18
CA THR A 114 -2.20 13.49 5.10
C THR A 114 -1.22 12.30 5.12
N ALA A 115 -1.72 11.07 5.09
CA ALA A 115 -0.87 9.88 5.06
C ALA A 115 -0.11 9.75 3.72
N TYR A 116 -0.72 10.11 2.60
CA TYR A 116 -0.06 10.17 1.29
C TYR A 116 0.97 11.29 1.18
N GLN A 117 0.70 12.48 1.74
CA GLN A 117 1.72 13.53 1.81
C GLN A 117 2.96 13.06 2.58
N LYS A 118 2.78 12.34 3.69
CA LYS A 118 3.89 11.76 4.44
C LYS A 118 4.65 10.72 3.61
N PHE A 119 3.94 9.87 2.89
CA PHE A 119 4.54 8.83 2.06
C PHE A 119 5.41 9.43 0.95
N LEU A 120 4.90 10.43 0.24
CA LEU A 120 5.64 11.17 -0.81
C LEU A 120 6.88 11.88 -0.23
N ARG A 121 6.75 12.53 0.94
CA ARG A 121 7.91 13.18 1.62
C ARG A 121 8.99 12.20 2.07
N LEU A 122 8.62 10.93 2.29
CA LEU A 122 9.56 9.86 2.63
C LEU A 122 10.16 9.19 1.38
N GLY A 123 9.89 9.69 0.17
CA GLY A 123 10.42 9.16 -1.09
C GLY A 123 9.56 8.09 -1.75
N GLY A 124 8.36 7.82 -1.22
CA GLY A 124 7.43 6.88 -1.83
C GLY A 124 6.88 7.38 -3.18
N GLN A 125 6.65 6.47 -4.10
CA GLN A 125 6.13 6.77 -5.45
C GLN A 125 4.67 6.36 -5.58
N ILE A 126 3.89 7.14 -6.33
CA ILE A 126 2.47 6.83 -6.62
C ILE A 126 2.29 6.77 -8.13
N LYS A 127 1.70 5.69 -8.62
CA LYS A 127 1.33 5.51 -10.02
C LYS A 127 -0.17 5.30 -10.13
N PHE A 128 -0.83 6.01 -11.04
CA PHE A 128 -2.25 5.81 -11.31
C PHE A 128 -2.41 4.76 -12.42
N GLN A 129 -2.70 3.51 -12.03
CA GLN A 129 -2.77 2.37 -12.95
C GLN A 129 -3.68 1.29 -12.38
N ASP A 130 -4.51 0.69 -13.23
CA ASP A 130 -5.40 -0.40 -12.86
C ASP A 130 -4.62 -1.67 -12.48
N LEU A 131 -5.21 -2.46 -11.57
CA LEU A 131 -4.66 -3.76 -11.18
C LEU A 131 -4.95 -4.81 -12.27
N THR A 132 -4.07 -4.89 -13.26
CA THR A 132 -4.15 -5.87 -14.35
C THR A 132 -3.29 -7.10 -14.09
N PRO A 133 -3.60 -8.25 -14.71
CA PRO A 133 -2.73 -9.43 -14.67
C PRO A 133 -1.29 -9.13 -15.13
N ASP A 134 -1.12 -8.27 -16.13
CA ASP A 134 0.20 -7.91 -16.67
C ASP A 134 1.01 -7.08 -15.67
N LEU A 135 0.38 -6.14 -14.96
CA LEU A 135 1.04 -5.40 -13.88
C LEU A 135 1.52 -6.37 -12.79
N ILE A 136 0.65 -7.28 -12.34
CA ILE A 136 1.00 -8.27 -11.30
C ILE A 136 2.18 -9.14 -11.77
N LYS A 137 2.11 -9.71 -12.98
CA LYS A 137 3.18 -10.53 -13.55
C LYS A 137 4.49 -9.76 -13.66
N SER A 138 4.44 -8.50 -14.12
CA SER A 138 5.64 -7.68 -14.31
C SER A 138 6.44 -7.49 -13.02
N ILE A 139 5.77 -7.42 -11.86
CA ILE A 139 6.40 -7.26 -10.55
C ILE A 139 6.82 -8.63 -10.01
N LEU A 140 5.94 -9.65 -10.06
CA LEU A 140 6.26 -10.98 -9.53
C LEU A 140 7.41 -11.66 -10.27
N PHE A 141 7.55 -11.47 -11.59
CA PHE A 141 8.67 -12.01 -12.37
C PHE A 141 10.02 -11.35 -12.04
N GLN A 142 10.02 -10.27 -11.26
CA GLN A 142 11.22 -9.66 -10.69
C GLN A 142 11.51 -10.16 -9.26
N ASN A 143 10.81 -11.20 -8.79
CA ASN A 143 10.89 -11.72 -7.42
C ASN A 143 10.58 -10.66 -6.36
N GLN A 144 9.63 -9.76 -6.65
CA GLN A 144 9.18 -8.74 -5.71
C GLN A 144 7.78 -9.11 -5.17
N PRO A 145 7.58 -9.19 -3.85
CA PRO A 145 6.28 -9.45 -3.28
C PRO A 145 5.37 -8.22 -3.42
N ILE A 146 4.07 -8.47 -3.56
CA ILE A 146 3.05 -7.42 -3.72
C ILE A 146 2.12 -7.46 -2.52
N LEU A 147 1.84 -6.30 -1.95
CA LEU A 147 0.72 -6.10 -1.04
C LEU A 147 -0.46 -5.52 -1.81
N THR A 148 -1.54 -6.29 -1.92
CA THR A 148 -2.79 -5.82 -2.53
C THR A 148 -3.95 -5.97 -1.55
N GLY A 149 -4.73 -4.91 -1.42
CA GLY A 149 -5.95 -4.92 -0.60
C GLY A 149 -7.11 -5.46 -1.43
N LEU A 150 -7.77 -6.51 -0.94
CA LEU A 150 -8.96 -7.08 -1.56
C LEU A 150 -10.15 -6.95 -0.62
N SER A 151 -11.34 -6.79 -1.19
CA SER A 151 -12.57 -6.89 -0.43
C SER A 151 -12.82 -8.36 -0.05
N ALA A 152 -13.05 -8.63 1.23
CA ALA A 152 -13.43 -9.97 1.68
C ALA A 152 -14.72 -10.44 0.99
N THR A 153 -15.70 -9.53 0.83
CA THR A 153 -16.94 -9.79 0.08
C THR A 153 -16.65 -10.20 -1.37
N TYR A 154 -15.68 -9.55 -2.02
CA TYR A 154 -15.30 -9.92 -3.39
C TYR A 154 -14.58 -11.29 -3.41
N LEU A 155 -13.64 -11.51 -2.51
CA LEU A 155 -12.80 -12.71 -2.48
C LEU A 155 -13.58 -13.97 -2.11
N TYR A 156 -14.44 -13.87 -1.10
CA TYR A 156 -15.18 -14.99 -0.54
C TYR A 156 -16.63 -15.06 -1.02
N GLN A 157 -17.07 -14.11 -1.84
CA GLN A 157 -18.46 -14.00 -2.30
C GLN A 157 -19.47 -14.02 -1.13
N SER A 158 -19.10 -13.39 -0.01
CA SER A 158 -19.87 -13.39 1.23
C SER A 158 -20.42 -11.98 1.56
N PRO A 159 -21.68 -11.84 2.03
CA PRO A 159 -22.28 -10.56 2.38
C PRO A 159 -21.45 -9.70 3.35
#